data_AF-A0A3A2ZXF4-F1
#
_entry.id   AF-A0A3A2ZXF4-F1
#
_cell.length_a   1.000
_cell.length_b   1.000
_cell.length_c   1.000
_cell.angle_alpha   90.00
_cell.angle_beta   90.00
_cell.angle_gamma   90.00
#
_symmetry.space_group_name_H-M   'P 1'
#
loop_
_entity.id
_entity.type
_entity.pdbx_description
1 polymer ?
#
loop_
_entity_poly.entity_id
_entity_poly.type
_entity_poly.pdbx_seq_one_letter_code
_entity_poly.pdbx_strand_id
1 'polypeptide(L)'
;MTLSHLYDTGSGEKPEWDIRGVDPISLTQIRPTLVILHDELEAPLGKVKVRRGGPEKASLRGHRGLISIMESLRGAGLHPPPGNQDGRLSIMRVGVGIGRPSTRDKGSVADYVLTKMNDNEMNAVRAAAGPVVDILADEFYRIKDVD
;
A
#
# COMPACT_ATOMS: atom_id res chain seq x y z
N MET A 1 34.70 -15.18 6.16
CA MET A 1 34.42 -15.37 4.72
C MET A 1 33.10 -14.66 4.45
N THR A 2 33.17 -13.39 4.08
CA THR A 2 31.99 -12.53 3.86
C THR A 2 31.31 -12.94 2.55
N LEU A 3 29.98 -13.04 2.57
CA LEU A 3 29.13 -13.51 1.48
C LEU A 3 29.10 -12.60 0.23
N SER A 4 29.98 -11.59 0.15
CA SER A 4 30.07 -10.64 -0.96
C SER A 4 30.53 -11.25 -2.30
N HIS A 5 30.75 -12.57 -2.35
CA HIS A 5 31.19 -13.29 -3.56
C HIS A 5 30.11 -14.15 -4.22
N LEU A 6 28.86 -14.12 -3.74
CA LEU A 6 27.80 -14.98 -4.30
C LEU A 6 26.87 -14.29 -5.30
N TYR A 7 27.07 -12.99 -5.59
CA TYR A 7 26.31 -12.26 -6.60
C TYR A 7 27.24 -11.47 -7.53
N ASP A 8 28.13 -12.17 -8.23
CA ASP A 8 28.70 -11.66 -9.48
C ASP A 8 27.78 -12.13 -10.62
N THR A 9 26.62 -11.48 -10.75
CA THR A 9 25.81 -11.58 -11.96
C THR A 9 26.45 -10.64 -12.96
N GLY A 10 27.19 -11.18 -13.93
CA GLY A 10 27.97 -10.43 -14.95
C GLY A 10 27.18 -9.52 -15.90
N SER A 11 25.99 -9.04 -15.52
CA SER A 11 25.36 -7.85 -16.10
C SER A 11 25.86 -6.65 -15.31
N GLY A 12 26.41 -5.61 -15.95
CA GLY A 12 26.82 -4.36 -15.29
C GLY A 12 25.66 -3.54 -14.72
N GLU A 13 24.54 -4.18 -14.36
CA GLU A 13 23.38 -3.60 -13.71
C GLU A 13 23.67 -3.54 -12.20
N LYS A 14 23.60 -2.33 -11.65
CA LYS A 14 23.71 -2.16 -10.20
C LYS A 14 22.54 -2.87 -9.52
N PRO A 15 22.75 -3.54 -8.39
CA PRO A 15 21.66 -4.15 -7.64
C PRO A 15 20.57 -3.12 -7.28
N GLU A 16 19.31 -3.53 -7.24
CA GLU A 16 18.18 -2.60 -7.06
C GLU A 16 18.27 -1.76 -5.76
N TRP A 17 18.86 -2.33 -4.70
CA TRP A 17 19.08 -1.62 -3.45
C TRP A 17 20.10 -0.47 -3.54
N ASP A 18 21.05 -0.50 -4.49
CA ASP A 18 21.96 0.62 -4.74
C ASP A 18 21.22 1.86 -5.27
N ILE A 19 20.06 1.66 -5.89
CA ILE A 19 19.23 2.75 -6.44
C ILE A 19 18.20 3.21 -5.41
N ARG A 20 17.60 2.26 -4.67
CA ARG A 20 16.41 2.52 -3.85
C ARG A 20 16.68 2.69 -2.35
N GLY A 21 17.86 2.34 -1.84
CA GLY A 21 18.31 2.78 -0.50
C GLY A 21 19.12 1.76 0.31
N VAL A 22 18.52 0.63 0.71
CA VAL A 22 19.10 -0.31 1.68
C VAL A 22 19.02 -1.75 1.18
N ASP A 23 20.12 -2.50 1.33
CA ASP A 23 20.14 -3.95 1.14
C ASP A 23 19.25 -4.62 2.20
N PRO A 24 18.14 -5.28 1.83
CA PRO A 24 17.23 -5.93 2.78
C PRO A 24 17.91 -6.99 3.66
N ILE A 25 18.98 -7.63 3.17
CA ILE A 25 19.73 -8.66 3.90
C ILE A 25 20.57 -8.04 5.02
N SER A 26 20.92 -6.76 4.89
CA SER A 26 21.69 -6.02 5.89
C SER A 26 20.84 -5.47 7.05
N LEU A 27 19.50 -5.61 6.99
CA LEU A 27 18.59 -5.08 8.00
C LEU A 27 18.72 -5.83 9.34
N THR A 28 19.24 -5.12 10.35
CA THR A 28 19.33 -5.63 11.74
C THR A 28 18.05 -5.38 12.56
N GLN A 29 17.21 -4.44 12.13
CA GLN A 29 15.92 -4.12 12.74
C GLN A 29 14.85 -3.96 11.66
N ILE A 30 13.84 -4.81 11.69
CA ILE A 30 12.71 -4.74 10.75
C ILE A 30 11.66 -3.78 11.32
N ARG A 31 11.37 -2.70 10.59
CA ARG A 31 10.27 -1.78 10.87
C ARG A 31 9.11 -2.09 9.91
N PRO A 32 8.20 -3.04 10.22
CA PRO A 32 7.24 -3.53 9.25
C PRO A 32 6.24 -2.45 8.84
N THR A 33 5.80 -2.51 7.58
CA THR A 33 4.66 -1.72 7.09
C THR A 33 3.56 -2.69 6.65
N LEU A 34 2.38 -2.58 7.26
CA LEU A 34 1.17 -3.20 6.73
C LEU A 34 0.66 -2.36 5.56
N VAL A 35 0.75 -2.92 4.36
CA VAL A 35 0.18 -2.33 3.14
C VAL A 35 -1.20 -2.92 2.89
N ILE A 36 -2.21 -2.06 2.77
CA ILE A 36 -3.60 -2.43 2.49
C ILE A 36 -3.95 -1.94 1.08
N LEU A 37 -4.05 -2.87 0.14
CA LEU A 37 -4.58 -2.60 -1.20
C LEU A 37 -6.10 -2.66 -1.16
N HIS A 38 -6.78 -1.64 -1.68
CA HIS A 38 -8.24 -1.57 -1.67
C HIS A 38 -8.79 -0.79 -2.88
N ASP A 39 -10.08 -0.90 -3.15
CA ASP A 39 -10.79 -0.06 -4.11
C ASP A 39 -11.04 1.35 -3.55
N GLU A 40 -10.92 2.37 -4.40
CA GLU A 40 -11.12 3.77 -4.03
C GLU A 40 -12.21 4.40 -4.91
N LEU A 41 -13.41 4.51 -4.34
CA LEU A 41 -14.58 5.08 -5.03
C LEU A 41 -14.37 6.55 -5.45
N GLU A 42 -13.68 7.36 -4.64
CA GLU A 42 -13.48 8.79 -4.95
C GLU A 42 -12.28 9.06 -5.87
N ALA A 43 -11.62 8.02 -6.37
CA ALA A 43 -10.56 8.17 -7.34
C ALA A 43 -11.09 7.86 -8.74
N PRO A 44 -10.65 8.60 -9.77
CA PRO A 44 -10.91 8.22 -11.16
C PRO A 44 -10.47 6.79 -11.42
N LEU A 45 -11.14 6.13 -12.36
CA LEU A 45 -10.86 4.77 -12.76
C LEU A 45 -9.36 4.57 -13.09
N GLY A 46 -8.73 3.55 -12.49
CA GLY A 46 -7.30 3.24 -12.62
C GLY A 46 -6.35 4.16 -11.85
N LYS A 47 -6.83 5.25 -11.22
CA LYS A 47 -5.96 6.18 -10.49
C LYS A 47 -5.53 5.58 -9.16
N VAL A 48 -4.23 5.40 -8.98
CA VAL A 48 -3.65 4.97 -7.70
C VAL A 48 -3.52 6.15 -6.72
N LYS A 49 -3.94 5.95 -5.48
CA LYS A 49 -3.78 6.89 -4.36
C LYS A 49 -3.10 6.21 -3.18
N VAL A 50 -2.01 6.80 -2.70
CA VAL A 50 -1.33 6.35 -1.48
C VAL A 50 -1.74 7.21 -0.29
N ARG A 51 -2.04 6.57 0.85
CA ARG A 51 -2.29 7.20 2.14
C ARG A 51 -1.48 6.48 3.21
N ARG A 52 -0.75 7.23 4.03
CA ARG A 52 0.00 6.67 5.16
C ARG A 52 -0.76 6.93 6.47
N GLY A 53 -0.70 5.96 7.37
CA GLY A 53 -1.43 5.98 8.64
C GLY A 53 -2.86 5.47 8.55
N GLY A 54 -3.45 5.28 9.72
CA GLY A 54 -4.81 4.83 9.93
C GLY A 54 -5.85 5.95 9.80
N PRO A 55 -7.04 5.78 10.40
CA PRO A 55 -8.15 6.73 10.33
C PRO A 55 -7.81 8.13 10.85
N GLU A 56 -6.81 8.23 11.74
CA GLU A 56 -6.31 9.48 12.31
C GLU A 56 -5.64 10.40 11.30
N LYS A 57 -5.07 9.84 10.21
CA LYS A 57 -4.41 10.63 9.15
C LYS A 57 -5.26 10.83 7.91
N ALA A 58 -6.13 9.88 7.58
CA ALA A 58 -7.07 10.02 6.47
C ALA A 58 -8.30 9.15 6.67
N SER A 59 -9.47 9.75 6.44
CA SER A 59 -10.79 9.12 6.56
C SER A 59 -10.87 7.78 5.81
N LEU A 60 -11.60 6.83 6.39
CA LEU A 60 -11.92 5.55 5.76
C LEU A 60 -13.13 5.63 4.83
N ARG A 61 -13.80 6.79 4.74
CA ARG A 61 -14.87 7.11 3.79
C ARG A 61 -16.03 6.09 3.73
N GLY A 62 -16.29 5.41 4.84
CA GLY A 62 -17.34 4.38 4.92
C GLY A 62 -16.96 3.03 4.31
N HIS A 63 -15.70 2.83 3.92
CA HIS A 63 -15.20 1.56 3.40
C HIS A 63 -15.19 0.51 4.53
N ARG A 64 -16.15 -0.42 4.49
CA ARG A 64 -16.38 -1.42 5.56
C ARG A 64 -15.15 -2.29 5.82
N GLY A 65 -14.45 -2.73 4.76
CA GLY A 65 -13.20 -3.48 4.88
C GLY A 65 -12.11 -2.73 5.64
N LEU A 66 -11.80 -1.49 5.24
CA LEU A 66 -10.83 -0.64 5.97
C LEU A 66 -11.24 -0.39 7.42
N ILE A 67 -12.53 -0.17 7.71
CA ILE A 67 -13.03 0.00 9.08
C ILE A 67 -12.73 -1.24 9.91
N SER A 68 -13.12 -2.42 9.41
CA SER A 68 -12.90 -3.70 10.08
C SER A 68 -11.42 -3.97 10.33
N ILE A 69 -10.54 -3.75 9.34
CA ILE A 69 -9.08 -3.92 9.53
C ILE A 69 -8.57 -3.05 10.68
N MET A 70 -8.96 -1.76 10.72
CA MET A 70 -8.49 -0.84 11.75
C MET A 70 -9.03 -1.20 13.15
N GLU A 71 -10.28 -1.68 13.22
CA GLU A 71 -10.87 -2.17 14.47
C GLU A 71 -10.18 -3.44 14.97
N SER A 72 -9.92 -4.41 14.09
CA SER A 72 -9.17 -5.62 14.42
C SER A 72 -7.76 -5.32 14.93
N LEU A 73 -7.05 -4.39 14.28
CA LEU A 73 -5.73 -3.96 14.74
C LEU A 73 -5.78 -3.30 16.12
N ARG A 74 -6.81 -2.48 16.40
CA ARG A 74 -6.98 -1.87 17.73
C ARG A 74 -7.29 -2.91 18.79
N GLY A 75 -8.21 -3.84 18.51
CA GLY A 75 -8.58 -4.91 19.43
C GLY A 75 -7.40 -5.83 19.77
N ALA A 76 -6.49 -6.04 18.82
CA ALA A 76 -5.27 -6.82 19.02
C ALA A 76 -4.11 -6.02 19.67
N GLY A 77 -4.28 -4.72 19.94
CA GLY A 77 -3.20 -3.87 20.45
C GLY A 77 -2.07 -3.57 19.43
N LEU A 78 -2.29 -3.91 18.16
CA LEU A 78 -1.34 -3.74 17.05
C LEU A 78 -1.52 -2.44 16.28
N HIS A 79 -2.61 -1.70 16.52
CA HIS A 79 -2.84 -0.42 15.85
C HIS A 79 -1.74 0.58 16.23
N PRO A 80 -1.08 1.23 15.25
CA PRO A 80 -0.06 2.21 15.54
C PRO A 80 -0.67 3.40 16.29
N PRO A 81 -0.04 3.91 17.35
CA PRO A 81 -0.46 5.15 17.99
C PRO A 81 -0.29 6.36 17.04
N PRO A 82 -1.02 7.47 17.26
CA PRO A 82 -0.80 8.71 16.52
C PRO A 82 0.60 9.27 16.81
N GLY A 83 1.39 9.58 15.77
CA GLY A 83 2.72 10.19 15.90
C GLY A 83 3.87 9.37 15.28
N ASN A 84 5.09 9.90 15.37
CA ASN A 84 6.32 9.17 14.99
C ASN A 84 6.69 8.28 16.17
N GLN A 85 6.66 6.96 15.99
CA GLN A 85 6.96 6.02 17.07
C GLN A 85 7.88 4.93 16.55
N ASP A 86 9.04 4.91 17.20
CA ASP A 86 10.20 4.11 16.93
C ASP A 86 9.85 2.60 16.93
N GLY A 87 10.24 1.90 15.88
CA GLY A 87 10.19 0.42 15.81
C GLY A 87 8.82 -0.26 15.66
N ARG A 88 7.67 0.43 15.75
CA ARG A 88 6.33 -0.21 15.66
C ARG A 88 5.81 -0.34 14.21
N LEU A 89 4.78 -1.17 14.04
CA LEU A 89 4.08 -1.36 12.76
C LEU A 89 3.65 -0.02 12.16
N SER A 90 3.96 0.20 10.89
CA SER A 90 3.43 1.32 10.10
C SER A 90 2.24 0.85 9.26
N ILE A 91 1.31 1.75 8.93
CA ILE A 91 0.20 1.44 8.02
C ILE A 91 0.34 2.28 6.75
N MET A 92 0.17 1.64 5.59
CA MET A 92 0.03 2.27 4.29
C MET A 92 -1.20 1.71 3.59
N ARG A 93 -2.00 2.58 2.97
CA ARG A 93 -3.17 2.23 2.17
C ARG A 93 -2.92 2.64 0.74
N VAL A 94 -3.11 1.69 -0.17
CA VAL A 94 -3.00 1.89 -1.61
C VAL A 94 -4.38 1.69 -2.20
N GLY A 95 -5.03 2.79 -2.56
CA GLY A 95 -6.35 2.78 -3.18
C GLY A 95 -6.21 2.75 -4.70
N VAL A 96 -6.86 1.79 -5.37
CA VAL A 96 -7.01 1.77 -6.82
C VAL A 96 -8.38 2.33 -7.17
N GLY A 97 -8.40 3.43 -7.93
CA GLY A 97 -9.64 4.07 -8.31
C GLY A 97 -10.52 3.18 -9.17
N ILE A 98 -11.75 2.96 -8.72
CA ILE A 98 -12.78 2.30 -9.53
C ILE A 98 -13.80 3.32 -10.05
N GLY A 99 -13.79 4.55 -9.52
CA GLY A 99 -14.83 5.53 -9.75
C GLY A 99 -16.02 5.33 -8.81
N ARG A 100 -17.03 6.17 -8.94
CA ARG A 100 -18.24 6.12 -8.11
C ARG A 100 -19.46 6.11 -9.02
N PRO A 101 -20.50 5.32 -8.70
CA PRO A 101 -21.75 5.37 -9.44
C PRO A 101 -22.36 6.78 -9.36
N SER A 102 -23.19 7.11 -10.35
CA SER A 102 -23.86 8.42 -10.44
C SER A 102 -24.75 8.69 -9.21
N THR A 103 -25.41 7.67 -8.69
CA THR A 103 -26.20 7.72 -7.47
C THR A 103 -25.33 7.48 -6.24
N ARG A 104 -25.59 8.22 -5.16
CA ARG A 104 -24.77 8.23 -3.93
C ARG A 104 -25.40 7.51 -2.75
N ASP A 105 -26.58 6.92 -2.92
CA ASP A 105 -27.21 6.15 -1.86
C ASP A 105 -26.43 4.85 -1.59
N LYS A 106 -26.58 4.33 -0.36
CA LYS A 106 -25.80 3.17 0.09
C LYS A 106 -26.08 1.91 -0.72
N GLY A 107 -27.30 1.74 -1.22
CA GLY A 107 -27.69 0.58 -2.01
C GLY A 107 -26.97 0.57 -3.35
N SER A 108 -27.08 1.67 -4.10
CA SER A 108 -26.39 1.82 -5.39
C SER A 108 -24.88 1.64 -5.29
N VAL A 109 -24.25 2.16 -4.24
CA VAL A 109 -22.80 1.98 -4.04
C VAL A 109 -22.46 0.52 -3.74
N ALA A 110 -23.27 -0.17 -2.92
CA ALA A 110 -23.07 -1.59 -2.64
C ALA A 110 -23.25 -2.44 -3.89
N ASP A 111 -24.31 -2.20 -4.67
CA ASP A 111 -24.57 -2.92 -5.92
C ASP A 111 -23.44 -2.69 -6.93
N TYR A 112 -22.95 -1.46 -7.03
CA TYR A 112 -21.82 -1.10 -7.89
C TYR A 112 -20.55 -1.90 -7.57
N VAL A 113 -20.11 -1.93 -6.30
CA VAL A 113 -18.87 -2.64 -5.92
C VAL A 113 -18.99 -4.16 -5.98
N LEU A 114 -20.22 -4.69 -5.98
CA LEU A 114 -20.50 -6.13 -6.13
C LEU A 114 -20.70 -6.54 -7.61
N THR A 115 -20.86 -5.57 -8.51
CA THR A 115 -21.04 -5.83 -9.94
C THR A 115 -19.70 -6.16 -10.60
N LYS A 116 -19.74 -7.01 -11.62
CA LYS A 116 -18.55 -7.31 -12.44
C LYS A 116 -18.11 -6.08 -13.22
N MET A 117 -16.81 -5.80 -13.19
CA MET A 117 -16.21 -4.77 -14.04
C MET A 117 -16.40 -5.09 -15.53
N ASN A 118 -16.70 -4.07 -16.32
CA ASN A 118 -16.63 -4.17 -17.78
C ASN A 118 -15.18 -4.13 -18.27
N ASP A 119 -14.96 -4.34 -19.57
CA ASP A 119 -13.61 -4.43 -20.15
C ASP A 119 -12.80 -3.14 -19.96
N ASN A 120 -13.44 -1.96 -20.06
CA ASN A 120 -12.76 -0.68 -19.86
C ASN A 120 -12.32 -0.49 -18.40
N GLU A 121 -13.19 -0.85 -17.45
CA GLU A 121 -12.88 -0.83 -16.02
C GLU A 121 -11.75 -1.79 -15.68
N MET A 122 -11.85 -3.02 -16.16
CA MET A 122 -10.83 -4.04 -15.97
C MET A 122 -9.48 -3.63 -16.57
N ASN A 123 -9.47 -3.06 -17.78
CA ASN A 123 -8.23 -2.60 -18.42
C ASN A 123 -7.58 -1.45 -17.65
N ALA A 124 -8.37 -0.51 -17.12
CA ALA A 124 -7.85 0.58 -16.30
C ALA A 124 -7.29 0.08 -14.95
N VAL A 125 -7.96 -0.88 -14.30
CA VAL A 125 -7.45 -1.51 -13.07
C VAL A 125 -6.17 -2.31 -13.36
N ARG A 126 -6.10 -3.04 -14.48
CA ARG A 126 -4.87 -3.73 -14.91
C ARG A 126 -3.72 -2.76 -15.15
N ALA A 127 -3.99 -1.63 -15.79
CA ALA A 127 -2.97 -0.59 -16.01
C ALA A 127 -2.43 0.00 -14.70
N ALA A 128 -3.21 -0.04 -13.61
CA ALA A 128 -2.76 0.40 -12.29
C ALA A 128 -1.76 -0.56 -11.63
N ALA A 129 -1.62 -1.81 -12.11
CA ALA A 129 -0.74 -2.81 -11.50
C ALA A 129 0.73 -2.38 -11.49
N GLY A 130 1.25 -1.83 -12.61
CA GLY A 130 2.62 -1.33 -12.70
C GLY A 130 2.93 -0.27 -11.63
N PRO A 131 2.18 0.85 -11.58
CA PRO A 131 2.34 1.86 -10.54
C PRO A 131 2.22 1.31 -9.11
N VAL A 132 1.34 0.33 -8.87
CA VAL A 132 1.22 -0.30 -7.55
C VAL A 132 2.49 -1.10 -7.20
N VAL A 133 3.04 -1.86 -8.15
CA VAL A 133 4.30 -2.59 -7.95
C VAL A 133 5.44 -1.62 -7.64
N ASP A 134 5.54 -0.51 -8.38
CA ASP A 134 6.56 0.52 -8.13
C ASP A 134 6.45 1.09 -6.71
N ILE A 135 5.21 1.39 -6.26
CA ILE A 135 4.93 1.87 -4.91
C ILE A 135 5.31 0.85 -3.83
N LEU A 136 5.10 -0.45 -4.09
CA LEU A 136 5.49 -1.51 -3.16
C LEU A 136 7.00 -1.67 -3.08
N ALA A 137 7.70 -1.59 -4.22
CA ALA A 137 9.15 -1.60 -4.26
C ALA A 137 9.73 -0.40 -3.51
N ASP A 138 9.22 0.82 -3.77
CA ASP A 138 9.63 2.03 -3.05
C ASP A 138 9.41 1.91 -1.54
N GLU A 139 8.30 1.30 -1.12
CA GLU A 139 8.05 1.07 0.31
C GLU A 139 9.00 0.05 0.92
N PHE A 140 9.36 -1.00 0.18
CA PHE A 140 10.24 -2.07 0.65
C PHE A 140 11.67 -1.57 0.89
N TYR A 141 12.18 -0.71 0.01
CA TYR A 141 13.54 -0.16 0.11
C TYR A 141 13.61 1.16 0.88
N ARG A 142 12.48 1.68 1.37
CA ARG A 142 12.41 2.97 2.03
C ARG A 142 13.34 3.03 3.25
N ILE A 143 14.30 3.96 3.19
CA ILE A 143 15.03 4.42 4.38
C ILE A 143 14.01 5.12 5.28
N LYS A 144 13.77 4.55 6.46
CA LYS A 144 13.07 5.27 7.53
C LYS A 144 14.15 6.01 8.29
N ASP A 145 14.19 7.33 8.17
CA ASP A 145 15.14 8.19 8.89
C ASP A 145 15.28 7.72 10.35
N VAL A 146 16.52 7.60 10.78
CA VAL A 146 16.87 7.41 12.19
C VAL A 146 16.85 8.83 12.76
N ASP A 147 15.75 9.21 13.38
CA ASP A 147 15.75 10.34 14.32
C ASP A 147 16.61 9.97 15.54
#